data_AF-A0A5C6IKW5-F1
#
_entry.id   AF-A0A5C6IKW5-F1
#
_cell.length_a   1.000
_cell.length_b   1.000
_cell.length_c   1.000
_cell.angle_alpha   90.00
_cell.angle_beta   90.00
_cell.angle_gamma   90.00
#
_symmetry.space_group_name_H-M   'P 1'
#
loop_
_entity.id
_entity.type
_entity.pdbx_description
1 polymer ?
#
loop_
_entity_poly.entity_id
_entity_poly.type
_entity_poly.pdbx_seq_one_letter_code
_entity_poly.pdbx_strand_id
1 'polypeptide(L)'
;MDMRQVEDVRAELARFVADVFASVPRRDQRTKGDCYLRGLMLDGRRKSIAAMAGRLPDGDEQNLQQFVNQSPWDPQPVRQRIAERMVPLIGPDAWVIDDVSFPKDGRMSVGVAHQYCGALGKQANCQVAVSVHAVTDAASVPLGWRLFLPKDWEQDSERRRAAGVPEGVGHREKWRLALDMLDELAGWGLTPPLVVADAGYGQNADFRAAVADRGIPFVVG
;
A
#
# COMPACT_ATOMS: atom_id res chain seq x y z
N MET A 1 -20.63 -4.08 -1.47
CA MET A 1 -21.57 -3.66 -2.52
C MET A 1 -22.02 -4.89 -3.27
N ASP A 2 -23.32 -5.00 -3.53
CA ASP A 2 -23.82 -6.01 -4.46
C ASP A 2 -23.46 -5.64 -5.92
N MET A 3 -23.71 -6.55 -6.86
CA MET A 3 -23.42 -6.30 -8.28
C MET A 3 -24.16 -5.07 -8.82
N ARG A 4 -25.37 -4.78 -8.33
CA ARG A 4 -26.20 -3.68 -8.83
C ARG A 4 -25.61 -2.34 -8.42
N GLN A 5 -25.19 -2.21 -7.16
CA GLN A 5 -24.51 -1.03 -6.66
C GLN A 5 -23.17 -0.79 -7.37
N VAL A 6 -22.44 -1.85 -7.73
CA VAL A 6 -21.21 -1.73 -8.53
C VAL A 6 -21.53 -1.27 -9.95
N GLU A 7 -22.63 -1.74 -10.56
CA GLU A 7 -23.10 -1.24 -11.85
C GLU A 7 -23.53 0.24 -11.79
N ASP A 8 -24.16 0.67 -10.70
CA ASP A 8 -24.61 2.07 -10.53
C ASP A 8 -23.43 3.06 -10.55
N VAL A 9 -22.26 2.66 -10.02
CA VAL A 9 -21.03 3.47 -10.05
C VAL A 9 -20.09 3.10 -11.20
N ARG A 10 -20.47 2.18 -12.08
CA ARG A 10 -19.54 1.58 -13.06
C ARG A 10 -18.91 2.59 -14.01
N ALA A 11 -19.67 3.59 -14.45
CA ALA A 11 -19.13 4.63 -15.33
C ALA A 11 -18.12 5.53 -14.61
N GLU A 12 -18.31 5.77 -13.32
CA GLU A 12 -17.35 6.50 -12.49
C GLU A 12 -16.12 5.66 -12.18
N LEU A 13 -16.32 4.40 -11.78
CA LEU A 13 -15.26 3.43 -11.57
C LEU A 13 -14.41 3.29 -12.85
N ALA A 14 -15.03 3.09 -14.02
CA ALA A 14 -14.31 2.95 -15.29
C ALA A 14 -13.46 4.18 -15.61
N ARG A 15 -13.95 5.39 -15.35
CA ARG A 15 -13.15 6.62 -15.52
C ARG A 15 -11.99 6.69 -14.52
N PHE A 16 -12.23 6.32 -13.27
CA PHE A 16 -11.18 6.25 -12.25
C PHE A 16 -10.11 5.24 -12.64
N VAL A 17 -10.49 4.02 -13.04
CA VAL A 17 -9.58 2.96 -13.49
C VAL A 17 -8.77 3.38 -14.71
N ALA A 18 -9.42 3.98 -15.71
CA ALA A 18 -8.75 4.48 -16.90
C ALA A 18 -7.70 5.56 -16.57
N ASP A 19 -7.99 6.41 -15.60
CA ASP A 19 -7.09 7.46 -15.11
C ASP A 19 -5.90 6.86 -14.34
N VAL A 20 -6.14 6.06 -13.29
CA VAL A 20 -5.07 5.56 -12.42
C VAL A 20 -4.17 4.52 -13.10
N PHE A 21 -4.71 3.71 -14.01
CA PHE A 21 -3.94 2.72 -14.75
C PHE A 21 -3.48 3.20 -16.13
N ALA A 22 -3.60 4.49 -16.46
CA ALA A 22 -3.17 5.04 -17.75
C ALA A 22 -1.70 4.74 -18.07
N SER A 23 -0.85 4.71 -17.03
CA SER A 23 0.59 4.42 -17.12
C SER A 23 0.92 2.95 -17.37
N VAL A 24 -0.02 2.03 -17.14
CA VAL A 24 0.19 0.60 -17.41
C VAL A 24 0.18 0.38 -18.92
N PRO A 25 1.26 -0.14 -19.52
CA PRO A 25 1.47 -0.04 -20.96
C PRO A 25 0.49 -0.87 -21.77
N ARG A 26 0.20 -2.10 -21.34
CA ARG A 26 -0.61 -3.02 -22.14
C ARG A 26 -2.10 -2.88 -21.84
N ARG A 27 -2.91 -2.87 -22.90
CA ARG A 27 -4.38 -2.76 -22.79
C ARG A 27 -4.99 -3.90 -21.99
N ASP A 28 -4.50 -5.12 -22.18
CA ASP A 28 -4.98 -6.31 -21.46
C ASP A 28 -4.67 -6.23 -19.96
N GLN A 29 -3.51 -5.71 -19.56
CA GLN A 29 -3.19 -5.42 -18.15
C GLN A 29 -4.19 -4.41 -17.56
N ARG A 30 -4.47 -3.31 -18.26
CA ARG A 30 -5.45 -2.30 -17.81
C ARG A 30 -6.86 -2.89 -17.63
N THR A 31 -7.30 -3.73 -18.57
CA THR A 31 -8.57 -4.46 -18.46
C THR A 31 -8.59 -5.38 -17.23
N LYS A 32 -7.47 -6.01 -16.87
CA LYS A 32 -7.39 -6.84 -15.67
C LYS A 32 -7.32 -6.02 -14.37
N GLY A 33 -6.75 -4.81 -14.41
CA GLY A 33 -6.86 -3.83 -13.33
C GLY A 33 -8.32 -3.45 -13.02
N ASP A 34 -9.12 -3.16 -14.06
CA ASP A 34 -10.57 -2.94 -13.93
C ASP A 34 -11.29 -4.12 -13.27
N CYS A 35 -11.07 -5.31 -13.83
CA CYS A 35 -11.68 -6.56 -13.37
C CYS A 35 -11.32 -6.83 -11.89
N TYR A 36 -10.05 -6.64 -11.52
CA TYR A 36 -9.59 -6.83 -10.15
C TYR A 36 -10.26 -5.86 -9.17
N LEU A 37 -10.35 -4.56 -9.52
CA LEU A 37 -10.99 -3.56 -8.67
C LEU A 37 -12.49 -3.82 -8.48
N ARG A 38 -13.21 -4.20 -9.55
CA ARG A 38 -14.60 -4.65 -9.41
C ARG A 38 -14.71 -5.83 -8.47
N GLY A 39 -13.83 -6.82 -8.61
CA GLY A 39 -13.78 -7.98 -7.70
C GLY A 39 -13.60 -7.62 -6.23
N LEU A 40 -12.76 -6.61 -5.95
CA LEU A 40 -12.56 -6.09 -4.60
C LEU A 40 -13.79 -5.37 -4.04
N MET A 41 -14.54 -4.65 -4.87
CA MET A 41 -15.76 -3.94 -4.44
C MET A 41 -16.96 -4.86 -4.18
N LEU A 42 -17.01 -6.01 -4.87
CA LEU A 42 -18.10 -6.98 -4.71
C LEU A 42 -18.12 -7.64 -3.34
N ASP A 43 -19.31 -7.74 -2.75
CA ASP A 43 -19.51 -8.42 -1.48
C ASP A 43 -19.13 -9.89 -1.52
N GLY A 44 -18.47 -10.32 -0.45
CA GLY A 44 -18.00 -11.69 -0.28
C GLY A 44 -17.00 -11.77 0.86
N ARG A 45 -17.19 -12.77 1.74
CA ARG A 45 -16.29 -12.99 2.89
C ARG A 45 -14.84 -13.23 2.48
N ARG A 46 -14.62 -13.85 1.31
CA ARG A 46 -13.28 -14.17 0.78
C ARG A 46 -12.96 -13.26 -0.40
N LYS A 47 -11.90 -12.46 -0.25
CA LYS A 47 -11.35 -11.59 -1.31
C LYS A 47 -10.12 -12.22 -1.99
N SER A 48 -10.04 -13.55 -2.02
CA SER A 48 -9.01 -14.25 -2.80
C SER A 48 -9.28 -14.11 -4.29
N ILE A 49 -8.24 -14.23 -5.11
CA ILE A 49 -8.33 -14.10 -6.58
C ILE A 49 -9.37 -15.07 -7.16
N ALA A 50 -9.31 -16.35 -6.80
CA ALA A 50 -10.28 -17.36 -7.22
C ALA A 50 -11.73 -16.98 -6.86
N ALA A 51 -11.96 -16.53 -5.62
CA ALA A 51 -13.30 -16.15 -5.16
C ALA A 51 -13.81 -14.86 -5.82
N MET A 52 -12.92 -13.90 -6.12
CA MET A 52 -13.28 -12.70 -6.89
C MET A 52 -13.59 -13.05 -8.35
N ALA A 53 -12.74 -13.85 -8.99
CA ALA A 53 -12.92 -14.29 -10.38
C ALA A 53 -14.28 -14.98 -10.57
N GLY A 54 -14.64 -15.91 -9.69
CA GLY A 54 -15.91 -16.63 -9.79
C GLY A 54 -17.18 -15.78 -9.59
N ARG A 55 -17.05 -14.54 -9.12
CA ARG A 55 -18.17 -13.60 -8.94
C ARG A 55 -18.31 -12.60 -10.09
N LEU A 56 -17.31 -12.50 -10.97
CA LEU A 56 -17.27 -11.53 -12.05
C LEU A 56 -17.65 -12.20 -13.38
N PRO A 57 -18.51 -11.59 -14.22
CA PRO A 57 -18.87 -12.16 -15.52
C PRO A 57 -17.67 -12.36 -16.47
N ASP A 58 -16.66 -11.52 -16.34
CA ASP A 58 -15.41 -11.54 -17.11
C ASP A 58 -14.20 -12.00 -16.26
N GLY A 59 -14.48 -12.58 -15.08
CA GLY A 59 -13.49 -13.07 -14.15
C GLY A 59 -12.81 -14.33 -14.65
N ASP A 60 -11.47 -14.32 -14.60
CA ASP A 60 -10.65 -15.48 -14.90
C ASP A 60 -9.52 -15.55 -13.87
N GLU A 61 -9.49 -16.65 -13.11
CA GLU A 61 -8.59 -16.81 -11.98
C GLU A 61 -7.12 -16.72 -12.41
N GLN A 62 -6.73 -17.44 -13.47
CA GLN A 62 -5.35 -17.49 -13.95
C GLN A 62 -4.87 -16.12 -14.44
N ASN A 63 -5.71 -15.41 -15.18
CA ASN A 63 -5.38 -14.09 -15.72
C ASN A 63 -5.28 -13.03 -14.61
N LEU A 64 -6.16 -13.09 -13.61
CA LEU A 64 -6.09 -12.18 -12.46
C LEU A 64 -4.87 -12.50 -11.58
N GLN A 65 -4.56 -13.78 -11.37
CA GLN A 65 -3.34 -14.23 -10.70
C GLN A 65 -2.09 -13.69 -11.42
N GLN A 66 -2.06 -13.81 -12.75
CA GLN A 66 -0.99 -13.28 -13.58
C GLN A 66 -0.85 -11.77 -13.41
N PHE A 67 -1.96 -11.03 -13.52
CA PHE A 67 -1.97 -9.57 -13.41
C PHE A 67 -1.40 -9.08 -12.06
N VAL A 68 -1.82 -9.69 -10.95
CA VAL A 68 -1.44 -9.26 -9.60
C VAL A 68 -0.02 -9.68 -9.22
N ASN A 69 0.45 -10.85 -9.67
CA ASN A 69 1.69 -11.45 -9.15
C ASN A 69 2.87 -11.41 -10.14
N GLN A 70 2.63 -11.66 -11.42
CA GLN A 70 3.70 -11.95 -12.39
C GLN A 70 3.79 -10.96 -13.55
N SER A 71 2.76 -10.13 -13.73
CA SER A 71 2.69 -9.21 -14.87
C SER A 71 3.69 -8.08 -14.69
N PRO A 72 4.57 -7.82 -15.68
CA PRO A 72 5.55 -6.75 -15.58
C PRO A 72 4.86 -5.39 -15.81
N TRP A 73 4.58 -4.67 -14.74
CA TRP A 73 4.21 -3.26 -14.77
C TRP A 73 4.72 -2.59 -13.49
N ASP A 74 5.13 -1.32 -13.60
CA ASP A 74 5.59 -0.54 -12.47
C ASP A 74 4.39 0.02 -11.69
N PRO A 75 4.23 -0.30 -10.39
CA PRO A 75 3.15 0.25 -9.57
C PRO A 75 3.36 1.71 -9.16
N GLN A 76 4.59 2.25 -9.24
CA GLN A 76 4.88 3.60 -8.77
C GLN A 76 4.07 4.68 -9.51
N PRO A 77 4.00 4.70 -10.87
CA PRO A 77 3.17 5.67 -11.58
C PRO A 77 1.68 5.57 -11.26
N VAL A 78 1.15 4.37 -10.98
CA VAL A 78 -0.25 4.19 -10.56
C VAL A 78 -0.47 4.81 -9.19
N ARG A 79 0.45 4.57 -8.24
CA ARG A 79 0.40 5.17 -6.89
C ARG A 79 0.54 6.69 -6.93
N GLN A 80 1.48 7.21 -7.71
CA GLN A 80 1.64 8.64 -7.94
C GLN A 80 0.33 9.25 -8.44
N ARG A 81 -0.30 8.64 -9.45
CA ARG A 81 -1.55 9.16 -10.01
C ARG A 81 -2.70 9.15 -8.99
N ILE A 82 -2.78 8.12 -8.14
CA ILE A 82 -3.74 8.09 -7.02
C ILE A 82 -3.47 9.25 -6.07
N ALA A 83 -2.22 9.47 -5.65
CA ALA A 83 -1.87 10.54 -4.72
C ALA A 83 -2.17 11.93 -5.30
N GLU A 84 -1.73 12.20 -6.53
CA GLU A 84 -1.99 13.47 -7.25
C GLU A 84 -3.48 13.78 -7.42
N ARG A 85 -4.30 12.74 -7.60
CA ARG A 85 -5.75 12.89 -7.74
C ARG A 85 -6.42 13.12 -6.38
N MET A 86 -6.05 12.34 -5.38
CA MET A 86 -6.80 12.26 -4.14
C MET A 86 -6.43 13.36 -3.15
N VAL A 87 -5.17 13.79 -3.09
CA VAL A 87 -4.73 14.87 -2.19
C VAL A 87 -5.53 16.18 -2.41
N PRO A 88 -5.62 16.74 -3.63
CA PRO A 88 -6.41 17.95 -3.84
C PRO A 88 -7.92 17.72 -3.70
N LEU A 89 -8.41 16.50 -3.96
CA LEU A 89 -9.83 16.17 -3.86
C LEU A 89 -10.31 16.17 -2.41
N ILE A 90 -9.53 15.61 -1.49
CA ILE A 90 -9.93 15.52 -0.08
C ILE A 90 -9.47 16.71 0.75
N GLY A 91 -8.42 17.43 0.33
CA GLY A 91 -7.86 18.56 1.06
C GLY A 91 -7.46 18.17 2.49
N PRO A 92 -6.45 17.29 2.67
CA PRO A 92 -6.19 16.67 3.97
C PRO A 92 -5.79 17.68 5.05
N ASP A 93 -6.19 17.43 6.28
CA ASP A 93 -5.77 18.19 7.46
C ASP A 93 -4.36 17.77 7.92
N ALA A 94 -3.99 16.51 7.66
CA ALA A 94 -2.70 15.95 8.01
C ALA A 94 -2.34 14.75 7.11
N TRP A 95 -1.07 14.37 7.13
CA TRP A 95 -0.62 13.06 6.71
C TRP A 95 -0.28 12.21 7.94
N VAL A 96 -0.87 11.03 8.03
CA VAL A 96 -0.65 10.06 9.11
C VAL A 96 0.37 9.02 8.67
N ILE A 97 1.37 8.76 9.51
CA ILE A 97 2.33 7.66 9.38
C ILE A 97 1.97 6.60 10.41
N ASP A 98 1.80 5.36 9.96
CA ASP A 98 1.44 4.24 10.84
C ASP A 98 2.00 2.90 10.32
N ASP A 99 2.07 1.93 11.22
CA ASP A 99 2.44 0.54 10.95
C ASP A 99 1.20 -0.36 10.91
N VAL A 100 0.94 -1.00 9.78
CA VAL A 100 -0.08 -2.05 9.67
C VAL A 100 0.55 -3.43 9.71
N SER A 101 0.04 -4.29 10.60
CA SER A 101 0.51 -5.68 10.74
C SER A 101 -0.47 -6.67 10.16
N PHE A 102 0.04 -7.66 9.42
CA PHE A 102 -0.75 -8.73 8.79
C PHE A 102 -0.33 -10.08 9.39
N PRO A 103 -1.16 -10.72 10.23
CA PRO A 103 -0.86 -12.05 10.77
C PRO A 103 -0.61 -13.08 9.67
N LYS A 104 0.36 -13.98 9.89
CA LYS A 104 0.73 -15.05 8.96
C LYS A 104 1.09 -16.33 9.71
N ASP A 105 0.72 -17.47 9.11
CA ASP A 105 1.07 -18.78 9.67
C ASP A 105 2.36 -19.37 9.04
N GLY A 106 2.76 -18.89 7.86
CA GLY A 106 3.90 -19.43 7.10
C GLY A 106 5.18 -18.59 7.17
N ARG A 107 6.26 -19.12 6.57
CA ARG A 107 7.58 -18.45 6.48
C ARG A 107 7.90 -17.83 5.11
N MET A 108 7.05 -18.04 4.10
CA MET A 108 7.34 -17.70 2.70
C MET A 108 6.77 -16.35 2.23
N SER A 109 5.92 -15.69 3.02
CA SER A 109 5.50 -14.32 2.69
C SER A 109 6.68 -13.36 2.93
N VAL A 110 7.01 -12.52 1.96
CA VAL A 110 8.12 -11.54 2.06
C VAL A 110 8.02 -10.73 3.37
N GLY A 111 9.11 -10.56 4.10
CA GLY A 111 9.12 -9.78 5.34
C GLY A 111 8.37 -10.40 6.53
N VAL A 112 7.84 -11.63 6.40
CA VAL A 112 7.22 -12.31 7.54
C VAL A 112 8.27 -12.70 8.58
N ALA A 113 8.03 -12.36 9.83
CA ALA A 113 8.86 -12.75 10.97
C ALA A 113 8.04 -12.73 12.26
N HIS A 114 8.59 -13.34 13.30
CA HIS A 114 8.06 -13.24 14.65
C HIS A 114 8.41 -11.87 15.24
N GLN A 115 7.43 -10.98 15.28
CA GLN A 115 7.57 -9.59 15.70
C GLN A 115 6.26 -9.09 16.33
N TYR A 116 6.24 -7.88 16.87
CA TYR A 116 5.01 -7.32 17.43
C TYR A 116 3.98 -7.13 16.30
N CYS A 117 2.81 -7.73 16.47
CA CYS A 117 1.71 -7.66 15.53
C CYS A 117 0.59 -6.79 16.11
N GLY A 118 0.46 -5.56 15.62
CA GLY A 118 -0.55 -4.60 16.11
C GLY A 118 -1.97 -5.17 16.04
N ALA A 119 -2.31 -5.88 14.95
CA ALA A 119 -3.62 -6.50 14.76
C ALA A 119 -3.97 -7.58 15.81
N LEU A 120 -2.97 -8.18 16.47
CA LEU A 120 -3.17 -9.19 17.52
C LEU A 120 -2.78 -8.68 18.92
N GLY A 121 -2.23 -7.48 19.04
CA GLY A 121 -1.76 -6.89 20.29
C GLY A 121 -0.62 -7.65 20.98
N LYS A 122 0.11 -8.51 20.25
CA LYS A 122 1.16 -9.39 20.82
C LYS A 122 2.26 -9.72 19.82
N GLN A 123 3.35 -10.32 20.31
CA GLN A 123 4.34 -10.97 19.45
C GLN A 123 3.69 -12.14 18.70
N ALA A 124 3.80 -12.11 17.38
CA ALA A 124 3.26 -13.14 16.50
C ALA A 124 4.02 -13.14 15.17
N ASN A 125 3.91 -14.25 14.43
CA ASN A 125 4.40 -14.27 13.07
C ASN A 125 3.51 -13.39 12.17
N CYS A 126 4.09 -12.32 11.63
CA CYS A 126 3.36 -11.36 10.81
C CYS A 126 4.27 -10.62 9.82
N GLN A 127 3.66 -10.05 8.79
CA GLN A 127 4.26 -9.00 7.97
C GLN A 127 3.90 -7.63 8.58
N VAL A 128 4.76 -6.63 8.40
CA VAL A 128 4.45 -5.25 8.77
C VAL A 128 4.68 -4.36 7.55
N ALA A 129 3.75 -3.46 7.26
CA ALA A 129 3.96 -2.40 6.29
C ALA A 129 3.88 -1.04 7.00
N VAL A 130 4.77 -0.14 6.63
CA VAL A 130 4.71 1.28 6.99
C VAL A 130 3.89 1.98 5.91
N SER A 131 2.95 2.85 6.27
CA SER A 131 2.16 3.61 5.31
C SER A 131 2.08 5.09 5.64
N VAL A 132 1.87 5.90 4.60
CA VAL A 132 1.54 7.33 4.68
C VAL A 132 0.14 7.51 4.13
N HIS A 133 -0.74 8.13 4.91
CA HIS A 133 -2.13 8.37 4.55
C HIS A 133 -2.43 9.86 4.59
N ALA A 134 -3.10 10.41 3.57
CA ALA A 134 -3.74 11.72 3.66
C ALA A 134 -5.06 11.55 4.41
N VAL A 135 -5.31 12.38 5.43
CA VAL A 135 -6.48 12.22 6.30
C VAL A 135 -7.25 13.52 6.48
N THR A 136 -8.57 13.37 6.65
CA THR A 136 -9.50 14.36 7.21
C THR A 136 -10.32 13.68 8.31
N ASP A 137 -11.26 14.39 8.91
CA ASP A 137 -12.26 13.81 9.82
C ASP A 137 -13.17 12.77 9.14
N ALA A 138 -13.33 12.84 7.82
CA ALA A 138 -14.24 11.99 7.04
C ALA A 138 -13.54 10.97 6.12
N ALA A 139 -12.23 11.08 5.89
CA ALA A 139 -11.52 10.26 4.92
C ALA A 139 -10.09 9.89 5.35
N SER A 140 -9.65 8.71 4.91
CA SER A 140 -8.24 8.29 4.95
C SER A 140 -7.87 7.66 3.62
N VAL A 141 -6.89 8.24 2.94
CA VAL A 141 -6.43 7.78 1.62
C VAL A 141 -4.96 7.41 1.68
N PRO A 142 -4.57 6.17 1.36
CA PRO A 142 -3.16 5.79 1.33
C PRO A 142 -2.44 6.50 0.17
N LEU A 143 -1.37 7.22 0.50
CA LEU A 143 -0.47 7.87 -0.46
C LEU A 143 0.76 7.01 -0.76
N GLY A 144 1.22 6.27 0.25
CA GLY A 144 2.45 5.49 0.22
C GLY A 144 2.38 4.29 1.13
N TRP A 145 3.02 3.19 0.75
CA TRP A 145 3.31 2.08 1.64
C TRP A 145 4.63 1.40 1.28
N ARG A 146 5.29 0.85 2.29
CA ARG A 146 6.50 0.02 2.16
C ARG A 146 6.41 -1.16 3.09
N LEU A 147 6.71 -2.35 2.57
CA LEU A 147 6.80 -3.55 3.37
C LEU A 147 8.11 -3.50 4.18
N PHE A 148 8.02 -3.65 5.49
CA PHE A 148 9.19 -3.73 6.36
C PHE A 148 9.85 -5.11 6.22
N LEU A 149 11.15 -5.14 5.92
CA LEU A 149 11.95 -6.35 5.86
C LEU A 149 12.79 -6.48 7.15
N PRO A 150 12.49 -7.44 8.05
CA PRO A 150 13.26 -7.64 9.28
C PRO A 150 14.72 -8.05 9.00
N LYS A 151 15.65 -7.69 9.89
CA LYS A 151 17.10 -7.98 9.74
C LYS A 151 17.41 -9.44 9.46
N ASP A 152 16.69 -10.36 10.08
CA ASP A 152 16.89 -11.81 9.89
C ASP A 152 16.69 -12.27 8.43
N TRP A 153 15.95 -11.50 7.62
CA TRP A 153 15.84 -11.78 6.19
C TRP A 153 17.13 -11.49 5.43
N GLU A 154 17.97 -10.54 5.86
CA GLU A 154 19.20 -10.16 5.14
C GLU A 154 20.19 -11.32 5.02
N GLN A 155 20.17 -12.23 6.00
CA GLN A 155 21.10 -13.35 6.08
C GLN A 155 20.61 -14.59 5.31
N ASP A 156 19.37 -14.59 4.83
CA ASP A 156 18.73 -15.75 4.19
C ASP A 156 18.49 -15.49 2.69
N SER A 157 19.56 -15.55 1.91
CA SER A 157 19.53 -15.29 0.46
C SER A 157 18.64 -16.28 -0.30
N GLU A 158 18.58 -17.53 0.15
CA GLU A 158 17.72 -18.56 -0.44
C GLU A 158 16.24 -18.20 -0.25
N ARG A 159 15.83 -17.87 0.97
CA ARG A 159 14.45 -17.44 1.26
C ARG A 159 14.08 -16.15 0.54
N ARG A 160 14.98 -15.18 0.49
CA ARG A 160 14.78 -13.92 -0.26
C ARG A 160 14.48 -14.20 -1.73
N ARG A 161 15.29 -15.04 -2.37
CA ARG A 161 15.09 -15.44 -3.77
C ARG A 161 13.79 -16.22 -3.97
N ALA A 162 13.52 -17.20 -3.11
CA ALA A 162 12.32 -18.04 -3.20
C ALA A 162 11.02 -17.24 -3.01
N ALA A 163 11.04 -16.20 -2.16
CA ALA A 163 9.89 -15.33 -1.91
C ALA A 163 9.77 -14.16 -2.92
N GLY A 164 10.75 -13.98 -3.82
CA GLY A 164 10.74 -12.92 -4.83
C GLY A 164 11.09 -11.53 -4.30
N VAL A 165 11.94 -11.43 -3.28
CA VAL A 165 12.46 -10.13 -2.81
C VAL A 165 13.33 -9.50 -3.90
N PRO A 166 13.05 -8.27 -4.36
CA PRO A 166 13.87 -7.62 -5.37
C PRO A 166 15.34 -7.45 -4.93
N GLU A 167 16.25 -7.49 -5.90
CA GLU A 167 17.66 -7.19 -5.67
C GLU A 167 17.83 -5.77 -5.11
N GLY A 168 18.74 -5.58 -4.17
CA GLY A 168 18.97 -4.30 -3.50
C GLY A 168 17.99 -3.94 -2.37
N VAL A 169 16.87 -4.65 -2.20
CA VAL A 169 15.92 -4.40 -1.10
C VAL A 169 16.43 -5.04 0.20
N GLY A 170 17.06 -4.25 1.07
CA GLY A 170 17.59 -4.68 2.37
C GLY A 170 16.66 -4.39 3.55
N HIS A 171 17.14 -4.69 4.76
CA HIS A 171 16.52 -4.15 5.96
C HIS A 171 16.65 -2.64 5.95
N ARG A 172 15.58 -1.97 6.39
CA ARG A 172 15.56 -0.53 6.62
C ARG A 172 14.65 -0.25 7.80
N GLU A 173 15.09 0.63 8.69
CA GLU A 173 14.31 1.01 9.85
C GLU A 173 12.98 1.64 9.40
N LYS A 174 11.89 1.35 10.12
CA LYS A 174 10.54 1.80 9.73
C LYS A 174 10.43 3.32 9.62
N TRP A 175 11.05 4.05 10.56
CA TRP A 175 11.11 5.52 10.51
C TRP A 175 11.82 6.04 9.27
N ARG A 176 12.84 5.34 8.75
CA ARG A 176 13.48 5.70 7.48
C ARG A 176 12.62 5.37 6.28
N LEU A 177 11.88 4.25 6.30
CA LEU A 177 10.88 3.95 5.27
C LEU A 177 9.81 5.04 5.20
N ALA A 178 9.38 5.57 6.34
CA ALA A 178 8.46 6.70 6.39
C ALA A 178 9.05 7.97 5.77
N LEU A 179 10.29 8.33 6.12
CA LEU A 179 10.96 9.50 5.54
C LEU A 179 11.18 9.35 4.03
N ASP A 180 11.56 8.16 3.55
CA ASP A 180 11.71 7.91 2.12
C ASP A 180 10.39 8.12 1.37
N MET A 181 9.26 7.73 1.98
CA MET A 181 7.94 7.97 1.40
C MET A 181 7.58 9.45 1.40
N LEU A 182 7.94 10.21 2.44
CA LEU A 182 7.76 11.67 2.45
C LEU A 182 8.59 12.33 1.34
N ASP A 183 9.84 11.90 1.15
CA ASP A 183 10.72 12.42 0.09
C ASP A 183 10.21 12.06 -1.31
N GLU A 184 9.71 10.84 -1.50
CA GLU A 184 9.08 10.41 -2.75
C GLU A 184 7.83 11.25 -3.07
N LEU A 185 6.95 11.47 -2.08
CA LEU A 185 5.75 12.28 -2.24
C LEU A 185 6.10 13.75 -2.54
N ALA A 186 7.13 14.30 -1.88
CA ALA A 186 7.66 15.62 -2.18
C ALA A 186 8.23 15.69 -3.61
N GLY A 187 8.87 14.62 -4.09
CA GLY A 187 9.31 14.48 -5.48
C GLY A 187 8.17 14.51 -6.50
N TRP A 188 6.94 14.17 -6.09
CA TRP A 188 5.72 14.33 -6.90
C TRP A 188 5.05 15.69 -6.72
N GLY A 189 5.67 16.62 -5.97
CA GLY A 189 5.12 17.94 -5.68
C GLY A 189 4.02 17.93 -4.62
N LEU A 190 3.90 16.86 -3.83
CA LEU A 190 2.92 16.75 -2.75
C LEU A 190 3.60 17.03 -1.41
N THR A 191 3.01 17.92 -0.61
CA THR A 191 3.53 18.26 0.71
C THR A 191 2.44 18.14 1.78
N PRO A 192 2.73 17.56 2.95
CA PRO A 192 1.78 17.53 4.05
C PRO A 192 1.60 18.93 4.66
N PRO A 193 0.37 19.31 5.08
CA PRO A 193 0.19 20.45 5.97
C PRO A 193 0.72 20.18 7.39
N LEU A 194 0.62 18.93 7.83
CA LEU A 194 1.03 18.43 9.14
C LEU A 194 1.35 16.94 9.02
N VAL A 195 2.39 16.47 9.70
CA VAL A 195 2.63 15.02 9.89
C VAL A 195 2.18 14.59 11.29
N VAL A 196 1.43 13.50 11.36
CA VAL A 196 1.02 12.85 12.60
C VAL A 196 1.52 11.41 12.61
N ALA A 197 2.04 10.95 13.74
CA ALA A 197 2.49 9.57 13.91
C ALA A 197 2.34 9.12 15.38
N ASP A 198 2.33 7.81 15.59
CA ASP A 198 2.26 7.22 16.94
C ASP A 198 3.56 7.43 17.75
N ALA A 199 3.51 7.01 19.02
CA ALA A 199 4.63 7.15 19.94
C ALA A 199 5.87 6.32 19.55
N GLY A 200 5.71 5.26 18.75
CA GLY A 200 6.84 4.49 18.22
C GLY A 200 7.73 5.34 17.31
N TYR A 201 7.12 6.23 16.52
CA TYR A 201 7.83 7.23 15.73
C TYR A 201 8.23 8.44 16.58
N GLY A 202 7.33 8.92 17.44
CA GLY A 202 7.53 10.14 18.21
C GLY A 202 8.58 10.05 19.33
N GLN A 203 8.95 8.86 19.79
CA GLN A 203 10.09 8.65 20.70
C GLN A 203 11.46 8.68 19.97
N ASN A 204 11.48 8.58 18.64
CA ASN A 204 12.71 8.60 17.86
C ASN A 204 13.16 10.03 17.57
N ALA A 205 14.29 10.45 18.15
CA ALA A 205 14.82 11.81 17.99
C ALA A 205 15.28 12.11 16.55
N ASP A 206 15.90 11.13 15.88
CA ASP A 206 16.38 11.27 14.50
C ASP A 206 15.22 11.44 13.52
N PHE A 207 14.12 10.71 13.75
CA PHE A 207 12.89 10.89 12.97
C PHE A 207 12.34 12.31 13.12
N ARG A 208 12.18 12.80 14.36
CA ARG A 208 11.68 14.16 14.61
C ARG A 208 12.56 15.23 13.99
N ALA A 209 13.89 15.11 14.14
CA ALA A 209 14.84 16.02 13.53
C ALA A 209 14.71 16.01 12.00
N ALA A 210 14.64 14.82 11.39
CA ALA A 210 14.51 14.70 9.95
C ALA A 210 13.19 15.27 9.39
N VAL A 211 12.06 15.16 10.11
CA VAL A 211 10.81 15.83 9.70
C VAL A 211 10.94 17.35 9.84
N ALA A 212 11.57 17.84 10.93
CA ALA A 212 11.81 19.26 11.15
C ALA A 212 12.70 19.88 10.05
N ASP A 213 13.78 19.18 9.66
CA ASP A 213 14.71 19.61 8.61
C ASP A 213 14.05 19.76 7.24
N ARG A 214 12.96 19.03 7.00
CA ARG A 214 12.11 19.16 5.80
C ARG A 214 11.16 20.36 5.87
N GLY A 215 11.14 21.10 6.98
CA GLY A 215 10.22 22.22 7.21
C GLY A 215 8.77 21.78 7.41
N ILE A 216 8.53 20.51 7.75
CA ILE A 216 7.19 19.95 7.90
C ILE A 216 6.75 20.09 9.37
N PRO A 217 5.62 20.76 9.67
CA PRO A 217 5.04 20.74 11.00
C PRO A 217 4.66 19.30 11.39
N PHE A 218 4.81 18.93 12.67
CA PHE A 218 4.45 17.60 13.13
C PHE A 218 3.89 17.55 14.55
N VAL A 219 3.02 16.57 14.80
CA VAL A 219 2.56 16.16 16.13
C VAL A 219 2.83 14.66 16.26
N VAL A 220 3.76 14.30 17.12
CA VAL A 220 4.14 12.91 17.36
C VAL A 220 4.24 12.68 18.86
N GLY A 221 3.71 11.55 19.33
CA GLY A 221 3.55 11.22 20.76
C GLY A 221 4.76 10.58 21.42
#